data_AF-A0A2U2YXJ8-F1
#
_entry.id   AF-A0A2U2YXJ8-F1
#
_cell.length_a   1.000
_cell.length_b   1.000
_cell.length_c   1.000
_cell.angle_alpha   90.00
_cell.angle_beta   90.00
_cell.angle_gamma   90.00
#
_symmetry.space_group_name_H-M   'P 1'
#
loop_
_entity.id
_entity.type
_entity.pdbx_description
1 polymer ?
#
loop_
_entity_poly.entity_id
_entity_poly.type
_entity_poly.pdbx_seq_one_letter_code
_entity_poly.pdbx_strand_id
1 'polypeptide(L)' 'SWINQVERWFGLLTDRLIRRGVHTSVKALENDIRDWIDTWNENPRPFTWTKTADEILTSLAAYLARITPPDSQAGEN' A
#
# COMPACT_ATOMS: atom_id res chain seq x y z
N SER A 1 5.00 5.62 -3.96
CA SER A 1 5.07 5.13 -2.57
C SER A 1 4.31 3.81 -2.48
N TRP A 2 4.76 2.84 -1.67
CA TRP A 2 4.10 1.53 -1.50
C TRP A 2 2.65 1.68 -1.02
N ILE A 3 2.37 2.62 -0.10
CA ILE A 3 1.01 2.88 0.39
C ILE A 3 0.04 3.26 -0.74
N ASN A 4 0.47 4.10 -1.70
CA ASN A 4 -0.35 4.48 -2.85
C ASN A 4 -0.66 3.28 -3.77
N GLN A 5 0.18 2.25 -3.81
CA GLN A 5 -0.15 1.03 -4.58
C GLN A 5 -1.20 0.19 -3.85
N VAL A 6 -1.06 0.06 -2.53
CA VAL A 6 -2.05 -0.61 -1.67
C VAL A 6 -3.40 0.10 -1.77
N GLU A 7 -3.43 1.42 -1.67
CA GLU A 7 -4.65 2.23 -1.83
C GLU A 7 -5.30 2.04 -3.21
N ARG A 8 -4.50 2.03 -4.29
CA ARG A 8 -5.01 1.79 -5.65
C ARG A 8 -5.58 0.39 -5.83
N TRP A 9 -4.96 -0.61 -5.23
CA TRP A 9 -5.45 -1.98 -5.26
C TRP A 9 -6.80 -2.10 -4.53
N PHE A 10 -6.93 -1.53 -3.33
CA PHE A 10 -8.20 -1.50 -2.60
C PHE A 10 -9.29 -0.71 -3.32
N GLY A 11 -8.93 0.38 -3.99
CA GLY A 11 -9.85 1.12 -4.87
C GLY A 11 -10.39 0.25 -6.00
N LEU A 12 -9.53 -0.55 -6.62
CA LEU A 12 -9.92 -1.47 -7.69
C LEU A 12 -10.87 -2.58 -7.22
N LEU A 13 -10.57 -3.19 -6.08
CA LEU A 13 -11.46 -4.17 -5.42
C LEU A 13 -12.84 -3.54 -5.15
N THR A 14 -12.85 -2.33 -4.60
CA THR A 14 -14.09 -1.62 -4.25
C THR A 14 -14.94 -1.33 -5.50
N ASP A 15 -14.34 -0.80 -6.56
CA ASP A 15 -15.08 -0.41 -7.76
C ASP A 15 -15.56 -1.59 -8.60
N ARG A 16 -14.83 -2.71 -8.59
CA ARG A 16 -15.15 -3.87 -9.43
C ARG A 16 -16.00 -4.92 -8.75
N LEU A 17 -15.77 -5.17 -7.46
CA LEU A 17 -16.45 -6.21 -6.71
C LEU A 17 -17.54 -5.62 -5.82
N ILE A 18 -17.17 -4.71 -4.90
CA ILE A 18 -18.07 -4.25 -3.83
C ILE A 18 -19.21 -3.37 -4.35
N ARG A 19 -18.92 -2.39 -5.21
CA ARG A 19 -19.92 -1.43 -5.71
C ARG A 19 -20.82 -1.98 -6.83
N ARG A 20 -20.38 -3.04 -7.50
CA ARG A 20 -21.08 -3.62 -8.67
C ARG A 20 -21.66 -5.00 -8.41
N GLY A 21 -21.28 -5.65 -7.31
CA GLY A 21 -21.78 -6.95 -6.91
C GLY A 21 -23.14 -6.86 -6.20
N VAL A 22 -23.97 -7.89 -6.41
CA VAL A 22 -25.18 -8.11 -5.61
C VAL A 22 -24.88 -9.25 -4.65
N HIS A 23 -24.50 -8.91 -3.42
CA HIS A 23 -24.16 -9.89 -2.39
C HIS A 23 -25.38 -10.16 -1.52
N THR A 24 -25.89 -11.38 -1.56
CA THR A 24 -27.15 -11.78 -0.88
C THR A 24 -26.97 -12.03 0.61
N SER A 25 -25.73 -12.10 1.10
CA SER A 25 -25.37 -12.23 2.50
C SER A 25 -23.92 -11.81 2.74
N VAL A 26 -23.56 -11.60 4.01
CA VAL A 26 -22.16 -11.34 4.42
C VAL A 26 -21.24 -12.50 4.03
N LYS A 27 -21.70 -13.75 4.18
CA LYS A 27 -20.92 -14.93 3.80
C LYS A 27 -20.67 -15.01 2.29
N ALA A 28 -21.67 -14.62 1.49
CA ALA A 28 -21.50 -14.53 0.03
C ALA A 28 -20.47 -13.47 -0.33
N LEU A 29 -20.54 -12.28 0.28
CA LEU A 29 -19.53 -11.22 0.09
C LEU A 29 -18.11 -11.68 0.48
N GLU A 30 -17.96 -12.38 1.61
CA GLU A 30 -16.65 -12.89 2.03
C GLU A 30 -16.07 -13.87 1.00
N ASN A 31 -16.88 -14.81 0.51
CA ASN A 31 -16.45 -15.75 -0.52
C ASN A 31 -16.06 -15.01 -1.81
N ASP A 32 -16.89 -14.07 -2.26
CA ASP A 32 -16.63 -13.29 -3.48
C ASP A 32 -15.31 -12.50 -3.38
N ILE A 33 -14.98 -11.96 -2.19
CA ILE A 33 -13.70 -11.28 -1.95
C ILE A 33 -12.52 -12.25 -2.05
N ARG A 34 -12.64 -13.44 -1.44
CA ARG A 34 -11.59 -14.47 -1.48
C ARG A 34 -11.33 -14.95 -2.91
N ASP A 35 -12.38 -15.29 -3.64
CA ASP A 35 -12.29 -15.73 -5.03
C ASP A 35 -11.68 -14.64 -5.93
N TRP A 36 -12.03 -13.37 -5.69
CA TRP A 36 -11.46 -12.25 -6.43
C TRP A 36 -9.96 -12.07 -6.15
N ILE A 37 -9.53 -12.22 -4.90
CA ILE A 37 -8.11 -12.16 -4.52
C ILE A 37 -7.33 -13.29 -5.19
N ASP A 38 -7.85 -14.51 -5.14
CA ASP A 38 -7.21 -15.68 -5.74
C ASP A 38 -7.07 -15.50 -7.26
N THR A 39 -8.15 -15.11 -7.93
CA THR A 39 -8.16 -14.80 -9.37
C THR A 39 -7.18 -13.68 -9.73
N TRP A 40 -7.10 -12.63 -8.91
CA TRP A 40 -6.15 -11.53 -9.13
C TRP A 40 -4.70 -11.99 -9.00
N ASN A 41 -4.41 -12.91 -8.08
CA ASN A 41 -3.07 -13.42 -7.83
C ASN A 41 -2.57 -14.39 -8.91
N GLU A 42 -3.46 -15.04 -9.67
CA GLU A 42 -3.07 -15.92 -10.79
C GLU A 42 -2.39 -15.15 -11.93
N ASN A 43 -2.86 -13.94 -12.23
CA ASN A 43 -2.27 -13.06 -13.24
C ASN A 43 -2.34 -11.60 -12.75
N PRO A 44 -1.47 -11.22 -11.80
CA PRO A 44 -1.53 -9.90 -11.22
C PRO A 44 -1.23 -8.87 -12.31
N ARG A 45 -2.02 -7.79 -12.33
CA ARG A 45 -1.65 -6.59 -13.09
C ARG A 45 -0.95 -5.63 -12.13
N PRO A 46 0.38 -5.74 -11.98
CA PRO A 46 1.08 -4.91 -11.02
C PRO A 46 0.90 -3.45 -11.39
N PHE A 47 0.56 -2.64 -10.39
CA PHE A 47 0.78 -1.21 -10.50
C PHE A 47 2.28 -1.00 -10.49
N THR A 48 2.85 -0.56 -11.61
CA THR A 48 4.30 -0.37 -11.73
C THR A 48 4.78 0.62 -10.68
N TRP A 49 5.66 0.15 -9.80
CA TRP A 49 6.35 1.01 -8.85
C TRP A 49 7.37 1.86 -9.62
N THR A 50 7.15 3.16 -9.68
CA THR A 50 8.07 4.08 -10.37
C THR A 50 9.18 4.60 -9.48
N LYS A 51 9.10 4.37 -8.16
CA LYS A 51 10.16 4.78 -7.25
C LYS A 51 11.12 3.63 -7.02
N THR A 52 12.42 3.87 -6.89
CA THR A 52 13.37 2.80 -6.53
C THR A 52 13.51 2.66 -5.01
N ALA A 53 14.16 1.58 -4.54
CA ALA A 53 14.42 1.39 -3.12
C ALA A 53 15.31 2.52 -2.59
N ASP A 54 16.30 2.92 -3.39
CA ASP A 54 17.19 4.03 -3.10
C ASP A 54 16.43 5.35 -2.94
N GLU A 55 15.47 5.65 -3.82
CA GLU A 55 14.67 6.87 -3.70
C GLU A 55 13.81 6.90 -2.43
N ILE A 56 13.32 5.74 -1.97
CA ILE A 56 12.64 5.63 -0.69
C ILE A 56 13.62 5.90 0.46
N LEU A 57 14.78 5.25 0.45
CA LEU A 57 15.80 5.40 1.49
C LEU A 57 16.32 6.85 1.58
N THR A 58 16.56 7.50 0.44
CA THR A 58 16.95 8.91 0.38
C THR A 58 15.86 9.82 0.93
N SER A 59 14.59 9.60 0.55
CA SER A 59 13.48 10.37 1.09
C SER A 59 13.33 10.20 2.61
N LEU A 60 13.60 8.99 3.11
CA LEU A 60 13.57 8.69 4.55
C LEU A 60 14.70 9.42 5.28
N ALA A 61 15.93 9.35 4.77
CA ALA A 61 17.09 10.01 5.35
C ALA A 61 16.90 11.53 5.42
N ALA A 62 16.40 12.14 4.35
CA ALA A 62 16.10 13.58 4.30
C ALA A 62 14.99 13.97 5.30
N TYR A 63 13.97 13.13 5.45
CA TYR A 63 12.92 13.35 6.44
C TYR A 63 13.47 13.27 7.87
N LEU A 64 14.26 12.23 8.18
CA LEU A 64 14.88 12.03 9.49
C LEU A 64 15.80 13.21 9.85
N ALA A 65 16.67 13.63 8.94
CA ALA A 65 17.56 14.79 9.14
C ALA A 65 16.79 16.09 9.45
N ARG A 66 15.56 16.23 8.94
CA ARG A 66 14.72 17.41 9.17
C ARG A 66 14.01 17.39 10.53
N ILE A 67 13.78 16.21 11.11
CA ILE A 67 13.07 16.06 12.38
C ILE A 67 14.00 15.79 13.56
N THR A 68 15.28 15.46 13.33
CA THR A 68 16.27 15.33 14.39
C THR A 68 16.62 16.71 14.96
N PRO A 69 16.38 16.96 16.26
CA PRO A 69 16.78 18.22 16.88
C PRO A 69 18.31 18.35 16.99
N PRO A 70 18.88 19.58 17.04
CA PRO A 70 20.32 19.80 16.91
C PRO A 70 21.20 19.23 18.03
N ASP A 71 20.65 18.87 19.20
CA ASP A 71 21.45 18.59 20.40
C ASP A 71 21.34 17.14 20.87
N SER A 72 22.02 16.23 20.17
CA SER A 72 22.43 14.93 20.74
C SER A 72 23.94 14.70 20.62
N GLN A 73 24.71 15.78 20.42
CA GLN A 73 26.18 15.80 20.34
C GLN A 73 26.73 16.90 21.25
N ALA A 74 26.35 16.90 22.54
CA ALA A 74 26.98 17.74 23.55
C ALA A 74 27.06 16.96 24.86
N GLY A 75 28.08 16.10 24.96
CA GLY A 75 28.29 15.28 26.14
C GLY A 75 29.44 14.31 26.00
N GLU A 76 30.61 14.79 25.56
CA GLU A 76 31.89 14.11 25.79
C GLU A 76 33.03 15.11 25.58
N ASN A 77 33.37 15.81 26.66
CA ASN A 77 34.72 16.17 27.13
C ASN A 77 34.61 17.00 28.42
#